data_AF-A0A383EEL8-F1
#
_entry.id   AF-A0A383EEL8-F1
#
_cell.length_a   1.000
_cell.length_b   1.000
_cell.length_c   1.000
_cell.angle_alpha   90.00
_cell.angle_beta   90.00
_cell.angle_gamma   90.00
#
_symmetry.space_group_name_H-M   'P 1'
#
loop_
_entity.id
_entity.type
_entity.pdbx_description
1 polymer ?
#
loop_
_entity_poly.entity_id
_entity_poly.type
_entity_poly.pdbx_seq_one_letter_code
_entity_poly.pdbx_strand_id
1 'polypeptide(L)'
;MTQVKNVIKDNYNMMLLNDFLREEIKESGFHRVEVSKTPTGTKITLYVTRPGIVIGRKGAGIKKLTEQVESDFGFKNPQISVEEVGKAELSPS
;
A
#
# COMPACT_ATOMS: atom_id res chain seq x y z
N MET A 1 25.16 -8.40 11.39
CA MET A 1 24.61 -8.10 10.05
C MET A 1 24.76 -6.61 9.79
N THR A 2 25.40 -6.22 8.69
CA THR A 2 25.76 -4.81 8.37
C THR A 2 24.50 -3.99 8.08
N GLN A 3 24.34 -2.83 8.72
CA GLN A 3 23.19 -1.91 8.54
C GLN A 3 22.83 -1.67 7.07
N VAL A 4 23.84 -1.57 6.20
CA VAL A 4 23.68 -1.39 4.75
C VAL A 4 22.85 -2.50 4.09
N LYS A 5 23.05 -3.77 4.49
CA LYS A 5 22.29 -4.90 3.91
C LYS A 5 20.81 -4.83 4.26
N ASN A 6 20.48 -4.37 5.47
CA ASN A 6 19.09 -4.22 5.89
C ASN A 6 18.41 -3.08 5.13
N VAL A 7 19.08 -1.95 4.94
CA VAL A 7 18.54 -0.81 4.16
C VAL A 7 18.25 -1.21 2.71
N ILE A 8 19.18 -1.93 2.07
CA ILE A 8 18.99 -2.39 0.69
C ILE A 8 17.80 -3.36 0.59
N LYS A 9 17.71 -4.32 1.51
CA LYS A 9 16.59 -5.29 1.55
C LYS A 9 15.25 -4.60 1.78
N ASP A 10 15.22 -3.62 2.67
CA ASP A 10 14.02 -2.84 2.97
C ASP A 10 13.55 -2.03 1.77
N ASN A 11 14.47 -1.37 1.06
CA ASN A 11 14.15 -0.61 -0.15
C ASN A 11 13.65 -1.53 -1.27
N TYR A 12 14.27 -2.69 -1.43
CA TYR A 12 13.86 -3.70 -2.41
C TYR A 12 12.43 -4.20 -2.13
N ASN A 13 12.13 -4.55 -0.88
CA ASN A 13 10.79 -4.96 -0.48
C ASN A 13 9.75 -3.86 -0.70
N MET A 14 10.12 -2.60 -0.47
CA MET A 14 9.23 -1.47 -0.68
C MET A 14 8.94 -1.20 -2.16
N MET A 15 9.94 -1.43 -3.02
CA MET A 15 9.77 -1.37 -4.48
C MET A 15 8.81 -2.46 -4.96
N LEU A 16 9.02 -3.71 -4.53
CA LEU A 16 8.15 -4.83 -4.88
C LEU A 16 6.71 -4.62 -4.38
N LEU A 17 6.54 -4.08 -3.16
CA LEU A 17 5.21 -3.78 -2.62
C LEU A 17 4.49 -2.74 -3.48
N ASN A 18 5.21 -1.72 -3.94
CA ASN A 18 4.66 -0.70 -4.82
C ASN A 18 4.14 -1.30 -6.13
N ASP A 19 4.94 -2.14 -6.78
CA ASP A 19 4.57 -2.79 -8.04
C ASP A 19 3.40 -3.76 -7.85
N PHE A 20 3.41 -4.56 -6.79
CA PHE A 20 2.32 -5.46 -6.45
C PHE A 20 1.00 -4.70 -6.25
N LEU A 21 1.02 -3.66 -5.41
CA LEU A 21 -0.17 -2.86 -5.15
C LEU A 21 -0.63 -2.16 -6.43
N ARG A 22 0.27 -1.56 -7.20
CA ARG A 22 -0.07 -0.90 -8.46
C ARG A 22 -0.84 -1.82 -9.41
N GLU A 23 -0.43 -3.08 -9.55
CA GLU A 23 -1.12 -4.04 -10.43
C GLU A 23 -2.45 -4.52 -9.83
N GLU A 24 -2.49 -4.88 -8.54
CA GLU A 24 -3.72 -5.34 -7.87
C GLU A 24 -4.84 -4.29 -7.87
N ILE A 25 -4.49 -3.01 -7.68
CA ILE A 25 -5.47 -1.92 -7.59
C ILE A 25 -5.54 -1.04 -8.84
N LYS A 26 -4.99 -1.53 -9.96
CA LYS A 26 -5.02 -0.85 -11.28
C LYS A 26 -6.44 -0.45 -11.71
N GLU A 27 -7.40 -1.35 -11.52
CA GLU A 27 -8.81 -1.11 -11.88
C GLU A 27 -9.48 -0.05 -10.99
N SER A 28 -8.99 0.18 -9.78
CA SER A 28 -9.53 1.16 -8.84
C SER A 28 -9.08 2.61 -9.13
N GLY A 29 -8.21 2.80 -10.14
CA GLY A 29 -7.60 4.08 -10.44
C GLY A 29 -6.57 4.46 -9.37
N PHE A 30 -5.51 3.66 -9.30
CA PHE A 30 -4.34 3.90 -8.46
C PHE A 30 -3.75 5.29 -8.72
N HIS A 31 -3.52 6.06 -7.67
CA HIS A 31 -2.84 7.35 -7.76
C HIS A 31 -1.46 7.31 -7.09
N ARG A 32 -1.42 6.96 -5.81
CA ARG A 32 -0.19 6.86 -5.03
C ARG A 32 -0.36 5.89 -3.86
N VAL A 33 0.75 5.38 -3.36
CA VAL A 33 0.81 4.65 -2.09
C VAL A 33 1.79 5.34 -1.17
N GLU A 34 1.38 5.53 0.08
CA GLU A 34 2.24 6.03 1.15
C GLU A 34 2.49 4.90 2.16
N VAL A 35 3.75 4.59 2.41
CA VAL A 35 4.16 3.55 3.36
C VAL A 35 4.89 4.21 4.52
N SER A 36 4.29 4.17 5.70
CA SER A 36 4.87 4.68 6.93
C SER A 36 5.23 3.52 7.85
N LYS A 37 6.54 3.31 8.04
CA LYS A 37 7.06 2.32 8.99
C LYS A 37 7.08 2.93 10.38
N THR A 38 6.27 2.39 11.28
CA THR A 38 6.27 2.75 12.70
C THR A 38 6.85 1.59 13.52
N PRO A 39 7.36 1.84 14.74
CA PRO A 39 7.80 0.77 15.63
C PRO A 39 6.71 -0.28 15.94
N THR A 40 5.43 0.14 15.89
CA THR A 40 4.26 -0.71 16.18
C THR A 40 3.82 -1.55 14.98
N GLY A 41 4.14 -1.12 13.76
CA GLY A 41 3.72 -1.80 12.53
C GLY A 41 3.91 -0.93 11.29
N THR A 42 3.53 -1.46 10.12
CA THR A 42 3.62 -0.73 8.85
C THR A 42 2.26 -0.22 8.45
N LYS A 43 2.09 1.10 8.36
CA LYS A 43 0.87 1.71 7.85
C LYS A 43 1.01 1.96 6.36
N ILE A 44 0.08 1.45 5.57
CA ILE A 44 0.03 1.58 4.11
C ILE A 44 -1.24 2.34 3.77
N THR A 45 -1.10 3.51 3.17
CA THR A 45 -2.24 4.34 2.76
C THR A 45 -2.32 4.32 1.23
N LEU A 46 -3.39 3.74 0.71
CA LEU A 46 -3.68 3.62 -0.71
C LEU A 46 -4.57 4.79 -1.13
N TYR A 47 -4.09 5.59 -2.08
CA TYR A 47 -4.84 6.69 -2.64
C TYR A 47 -5.40 6.26 -4.00
N VAL A 48 -6.72 6.16 -4.09
CA VAL A 48 -7.42 5.62 -5.26
C VAL A 48 -8.63 6.46 -5.63
N THR A 49 -9.03 6.41 -6.89
CA THR A 49 -10.28 7.10 -7.34
C THR A 49 -11.55 6.35 -6.96
N ARG A 50 -11.46 5.01 -6.81
CA ARG A 50 -12.62 4.13 -6.56
C ARG A 50 -12.33 3.20 -5.37
N PRO A 51 -12.49 3.67 -4.12
CA PRO A 51 -12.15 2.89 -2.93
C PRO A 51 -12.98 1.61 -2.79
N GLY A 52 -14.23 1.61 -3.27
CA GLY A 52 -15.12 0.44 -3.21
C GLY A 52 -14.56 -0.81 -3.91
N ILE A 53 -13.77 -0.64 -4.97
CA ILE A 53 -13.14 -1.76 -5.69
C ILE A 53 -12.04 -2.39 -4.81
N VAL A 54 -11.23 -1.57 -4.14
CA VAL A 54 -10.13 -2.02 -3.27
C VAL A 54 -10.66 -2.71 -2.01
N ILE A 55 -11.69 -2.13 -1.37
CA ILE A 55 -12.29 -2.68 -0.16
C ILE A 55 -12.97 -4.02 -0.47
N GLY A 56 -13.61 -4.12 -1.64
CA GLY A 56 -14.36 -5.29 -2.06
C GLY A 56 -15.65 -5.52 -1.25
N ARG A 57 -16.33 -6.64 -1.51
CA ARG A 57 -17.59 -6.97 -0.82
C ARG A 57 -17.33 -7.26 0.65
N LYS A 58 -18.01 -6.54 1.55
CA LYS A 58 -17.89 -6.70 3.03
C LYS A 58 -16.45 -6.58 3.55
N GLY A 59 -15.57 -5.86 2.86
CA GLY A 59 -14.15 -5.73 3.27
C GLY A 59 -13.28 -6.96 2.93
N ALA A 60 -13.75 -7.88 2.11
CA ALA A 60 -12.97 -9.06 1.72
C ALA A 60 -11.71 -8.71 0.92
N GLY A 61 -11.77 -7.65 0.10
CA GLY A 61 -10.64 -7.20 -0.73
C GLY A 61 -9.49 -6.69 0.14
N ILE A 62 -9.78 -5.76 1.04
CA ILE A 62 -8.75 -5.18 1.92
C ILE A 62 -8.15 -6.20 2.89
N LYS A 63 -8.96 -7.16 3.37
CA LYS A 63 -8.49 -8.25 4.23
C LYS A 63 -7.50 -9.16 3.47
N LYS A 64 -7.86 -9.57 2.25
CA LYS A 64 -6.99 -10.37 1.39
C LYS A 64 -5.69 -9.63 1.07
N LEU A 65 -5.77 -8.35 0.74
CA LEU A 65 -4.60 -7.50 0.47
C LEU A 65 -3.67 -7.46 1.69
N THR A 66 -4.24 -7.32 2.89
CA THR A 66 -3.49 -7.28 4.16
C THR A 66 -2.77 -8.61 4.41
N GLU A 67 -3.46 -9.74 4.23
CA GLU A 67 -2.89 -11.09 4.38
C GLU A 67 -1.76 -11.35 3.37
N GLN A 68 -1.93 -10.94 2.11
CA GLN A 68 -0.89 -11.07 1.07
C GLN A 68 0.33 -10.20 1.40
N VAL A 69 0.12 -8.96 1.86
CA VAL A 69 1.21 -8.06 2.23
C VAL A 69 2.00 -8.61 3.43
N GLU A 70 1.31 -9.20 4.41
CA GLU A 70 1.94 -9.85 5.56
C GLU A 70 2.76 -11.09 5.14
N SER A 71 2.16 -11.98 4.34
CA SER A 71 2.77 -13.23 3.88
C SER A 71 3.97 -13.00 2.96
N ASP A 72 3.81 -12.18 1.93
CA ASP A 72 4.76 -12.12 0.80
C ASP A 72 5.92 -11.16 1.08
N PHE A 73 5.69 -10.15 1.91
CA PHE A 73 6.69 -9.10 2.20
C PHE A 73 7.21 -9.13 3.64
N GLY A 74 6.59 -9.91 4.52
CA GLY A 74 7.03 -10.10 5.90
C GLY A 74 6.90 -8.85 6.77
N PHE A 75 5.98 -7.93 6.43
CA PHE A 75 5.70 -6.78 7.28
C PHE A 75 4.98 -7.22 8.54
N LYS A 76 5.47 -6.77 9.70
CA LYS A 76 4.78 -7.01 10.98
C LYS A 76 3.58 -6.09 11.10
N ASN A 77 2.39 -6.65 11.33
CA ASN A 77 1.14 -5.94 11.54
C ASN A 77 0.87 -4.85 10.47
N PRO A 78 0.74 -5.21 9.18
CA PRO A 78 0.41 -4.24 8.15
C PRO A 78 -1.00 -3.70 8.38
N GLN A 79 -1.14 -2.38 8.38
CA GLN A 79 -2.43 -1.69 8.43
C GLN A 79 -2.66 -0.98 7.11
N ILE A 80 -3.62 -1.49 6.34
CA ILE A 80 -3.98 -0.90 5.05
C ILE A 80 -5.18 0.03 5.23
N SER A 81 -5.01 1.28 4.81
CA SER A 81 -6.05 2.31 4.77
C SER A 81 -6.26 2.73 3.32
N VAL A 82 -7.51 2.97 2.91
CA VAL A 82 -7.85 3.39 1.56
C VAL A 82 -8.46 4.78 1.65
N GLU A 83 -7.85 5.73 0.96
CA GLU A 83 -8.27 7.12 0.87
C GLU A 83 -8.71 7.41 -0.56
N GLU A 84 -9.83 8.13 -0.69
CA GLU A 84 -10.31 8.55 -1.99
C GLU A 84 -9.55 9.80 -2.44
N VAL A 85 -8.98 9.74 -3.65
CA VAL A 85 -8.43 10.93 -4.29
C VAL A 85 -9.60 11.69 -4.88
N GLY A 86 -10.13 12.63 -4.10
CA GLY A 86 -11.01 13.67 -4.62
C GLY A 86 -10.32 14.35 -5.81
N LYS A 87 -11.06 14.49 -6.90
CA LYS A 87 -10.64 15.19 -8.13
C LYS A 87 -9.78 16.39 -7.76
N ALA A 88 -8.60 16.50 -8.36
CA ALA A 88 -7.65 17.58 -8.17
C ALA A 88 -8.33 18.95 -8.38
N GLU A 89 -8.87 19.52 -7.32
CA GLU A 89 -9.13 20.95 -7.24
C GLU A 89 -7.79 21.59 -6.88
N LEU A 90 -7.08 22.01 -7.93
CA LEU A 90 -6.10 23.11 -7.95
C LEU A 90 -4.69 22.85 -7.38
N SER A 91 -3.75 22.56 -8.28
CA SER A 91 -2.51 23.35 -8.32
C SER A 91 -2.33 23.86 -9.75
N PRO A 92 -2.46 25.17 -9.99
CA PRO A 92 -2.06 25.75 -11.26
C PRO A 92 -0.53 25.66 -11.39
N SER A 93 -0.09 25.70 -12.64
CA SER A 93 1.28 25.64 -13.15
C SER A 93 2.34 26.34 -12.31
#